data_AF-A0A2V6V3Y8-F1
#
_entry.id   AF-A0A2V6V3Y8-F1
#
_cell.length_a   1.000
_cell.length_b   1.000
_cell.length_c   1.000
_cell.angle_alpha   90.00
_cell.angle_beta   90.00
_cell.angle_gamma   90.00
#
_symmetry.space_group_name_H-M   'P 1'
#
loop_
_entity.id
_entity.type
_entity.pdbx_description
1 polymer ?
#
loop_
_entity_poly.entity_id
_entity_poly.type
_entity_poly.pdbx_seq_one_letter_code
_entity_poly.pdbx_strand_id
1 'polypeptide(L)' 'MDDVFDLDTLRAAARLAGFAWSDAELEALRPAIQASLRLLATLEAVPLGAVEPTTQYRIL' A
#
# COMPACT_ATOMS: atom_id res chain seq x y z
N MET A 1 -16.16 -6.56 8.77
CA MET A 1 -14.96 -5.69 8.75
C MET A 1 -14.28 -6.03 7.45
N ASP A 2 -14.55 -5.25 6.39
CA ASP A 2 -14.20 -5.64 5.03
C ASP A 2 -12.67 -5.71 4.89
N ASP A 3 -12.17 -6.90 4.61
CA ASP A 3 -10.79 -7.07 4.20
C ASP A 3 -10.61 -6.39 2.85
N VAL A 4 -9.94 -5.23 2.86
CA VAL A 4 -9.62 -4.43 1.66
C VAL A 4 -8.79 -5.24 0.64
N PHE A 5 -8.14 -6.33 1.08
CA PHE A 5 -7.31 -7.23 0.28
C PHE A 5 -7.20 -8.60 0.96
N ASP A 6 -6.96 -9.65 0.16
CA ASP A 6 -6.78 -11.02 0.65
C ASP A 6 -5.30 -11.38 0.91
N LEU A 7 -5.07 -12.55 1.50
CA LEU A 7 -3.72 -13.05 1.80
C LEU A 7 -2.90 -13.32 0.53
N ASP A 8 -3.55 -13.72 -0.57
CA ASP A 8 -2.88 -13.93 -1.86
C ASP A 8 -2.28 -12.62 -2.40
N THR A 9 -3.01 -11.51 -2.24
CA THR A 9 -2.54 -10.15 -2.55
C THR A 9 -1.34 -9.77 -1.68
N LEU A 10 -1.38 -10.07 -0.39
CA LEU A 10 -0.24 -9.84 0.52
C LEU A 10 1.00 -10.63 0.10
N ARG A 11 0.84 -11.91 -0.25
CA ARG A 11 1.95 -12.74 -0.74
C ARG A 11 2.54 -12.18 -2.04
N ALA A 12 1.70 -11.77 -2.98
CA ALA A 12 2.14 -11.17 -4.24
C ALA A 12 2.92 -9.88 -4.01
N ALA A 13 2.41 -8.99 -3.15
CA ALA A 13 3.08 -7.73 -2.80
C ALA A 13 4.44 -7.97 -2.12
N ALA A 14 4.51 -8.89 -1.16
CA ALA A 14 5.76 -9.23 -0.48
C ALA A 14 6.80 -9.78 -1.46
N ARG A 15 6.40 -10.68 -2.37
CA ARG A 15 7.28 -11.21 -3.43
C ARG A 15 7.80 -10.12 -4.37
N LEU A 16 6.94 -9.19 -4.80
CA LEU A 16 7.33 -8.07 -5.66
C LEU A 16 8.34 -7.14 -4.96
N ALA A 17 8.21 -6.98 -3.64
CA ALA A 17 9.15 -6.23 -2.81
C ALA A 17 10.42 -7.03 -2.44
N GLY A 18 10.54 -8.29 -2.86
CA GLY A 18 11.69 -9.15 -2.57
C GLY A 18 11.71 -9.78 -1.17
N PHE A 19 10.58 -9.77 -0.45
CA PHE A 19 10.44 -10.40 0.85
C PHE A 19 9.93 -11.84 0.75
N ALA A 20 10.48 -12.73 1.58
CA ALA A 20 10.09 -14.12 1.70
C ALA A 20 9.38 -14.39 3.04
N TRP A 21 8.35 -13.61 3.33
CA TRP A 21 7.57 -13.73 4.57
C TRP A 21 6.57 -14.89 4.53
N SER A 22 6.36 -15.49 5.69
CA SER A 22 5.32 -16.48 5.93
C SER A 22 3.93 -15.86 5.96
N ASP A 23 2.90 -16.69 5.77
CA ASP A 23 1.50 -16.26 5.86
C ASP A 23 1.18 -15.61 7.23
N ALA A 24 1.74 -16.13 8.33
CA ALA A 24 1.54 -15.57 9.66
C ALA A 24 2.15 -14.17 9.82
N GLU A 25 3.34 -13.94 9.24
CA GLU A 25 3.98 -12.62 9.24
C GLU A 25 3.21 -11.62 8.38
N LEU A 26 2.67 -12.07 7.24
CA LEU A 26 1.81 -11.24 6.38
C LEU A 26 0.51 -10.85 7.08
N GLU A 27 -0.15 -11.81 7.73
CA GLU A 27 -1.36 -11.56 8.51
C GLU A 27 -1.11 -10.61 9.68
N ALA A 28 0.06 -10.67 10.32
CA ALA A 28 0.43 -9.73 11.37
C ALA A 28 0.52 -8.28 10.87
N LEU A 29 0.84 -8.07 9.58
CA LEU A 29 0.91 -6.74 8.96
C LEU A 29 -0.46 -6.21 8.50
N ARG A 30 -1.47 -7.07 8.37
CA ARG A 30 -2.81 -6.70 7.85
C ARG A 30 -3.40 -5.45 8.51
N PRO A 31 -3.40 -5.31 9.85
CA PRO A 31 -3.98 -4.11 10.48
C PRO A 31 -3.27 -2.82 10.09
N ALA A 32 -1.94 -2.86 9.98
CA ALA A 32 -1.14 -1.69 9.60
C ALA A 32 -1.38 -1.30 8.14
N ILE A 33 -1.38 -2.29 7.23
CA ILE A 33 -1.64 -2.05 5.80
C ILE A 33 -3.06 -1.50 5.59
N GLN A 34 -4.06 -2.06 6.27
CA GLN A 34 -5.44 -1.54 6.21
C GLN A 34 -5.53 -0.09 6.72
N ALA A 35 -4.81 0.26 7.78
CA ALA A 35 -4.77 1.64 8.26
C ALA A 35 -4.12 2.59 7.23
N SER A 36 -3.01 2.16 6.61
CA SER A 36 -2.35 2.93 5.55
C SER A 36 -3.25 3.13 4.33
N LEU A 37 -3.96 2.09 3.87
CA LEU A 37 -4.90 2.21 2.75
C LEU A 37 -6.06 3.16 3.06
N ARG A 38 -6.61 3.12 4.28
CA ARG A 38 -7.63 4.09 4.70
C ARG A 38 -7.12 5.53 4.67
N LEU A 39 -5.87 5.77 5.06
CA LEU A 39 -5.25 7.09 4.97
C LEU A 39 -5.06 7.52 3.52
N LEU A 40 -4.58 6.63 2.65
CA LEU A 40 -4.42 6.93 1.22
C LEU A 40 -5.75 7.24 0.53
N ALA A 41 -6.84 6.55 0.89
CA ALA A 41 -8.17 6.83 0.36
C ALA A 41 -8.64 8.27 0.65
N THR A 42 -8.13 8.92 1.70
CA THR A 42 -8.45 10.33 1.97
C THR A 42 -7.85 11.30 0.95
N LEU A 43 -6.78 10.89 0.25
CA LEU A 43 -6.13 11.70 -0.77
C LEU A 43 -6.99 11.86 -2.03
N GLU A 44 -7.90 10.91 -2.30
CA GLU A 44 -8.84 11.01 -3.44
C GLU A 44 -9.78 12.21 -3.33
N ALA A 45 -10.04 12.68 -2.10
CA ALA A 45 -10.89 13.83 -1.86
C ALA A 45 -10.16 15.18 -2.01
N VAL A 46 -8.84 15.16 -2.21
CA VAL A 46 -8.03 16.38 -2.33
C VAL A 46 -8.22 16.97 -3.72
N PRO A 47 -8.69 18.23 -3.86
CA PRO A 47 -8.84 18.86 -5.16
C PRO A 47 -7.47 19.10 -5.78
N LEU A 48 -7.14 18.34 -6.82
CA LEU A 48 -5.97 18.60 -7.64
C LEU A 48 -6.31 19.75 -8.61
N GLY A 49 -5.48 20.79 -8.64
CA GLY A 49 -5.55 21.81 -9.68
C GLY A 49 -5.10 21.27 -11.04
N ALA A 50 -4.98 22.13 -12.05
CA ALA A 50 -4.36 21.78 -13.33
C ALA A 50 -2.84 21.62 -13.14
N VAL A 51 -2.42 20.51 -12.54
CA VAL A 51 -1.03 20.17 -12.25
C VAL A 51 -0.65 18.90 -12.99
N GLU A 52 0.50 18.94 -13.67
CA GLU A 52 1.07 17.75 -14.31
C GLU A 52 1.70 16.83 -13.24
N PRO A 53 1.50 15.50 -13.32
CA PRO A 53 2.19 14.55 -12.45
C PRO A 53 3.71 14.76 -12.53
N THR A 54 4.35 15.05 -11.39
CA THR A 54 5.79 15.25 -11.30
C THR A 54 6.44 14.07 -10.58
N THR A 55 7.56 13.58 -11.13
CA THR A 55 8.45 12.64 -10.44
C THR A 55 9.76 13.38 -10.14
N GLN A 56 10.12 13.51 -8.85
CA GLN A 56 11.39 14.09 -8.46
C GLN A 56 12.38 12.98 -8.10
N TYR A 57 13.40 12.78 -8.94
CA TYR A 57 14.53 11.91 -8.60
C TYR A 57 15.49 12.67 -7.69
N ARG A 58 15.66 12.20 -6.45
CA ARG A 58 16.77 12.64 -5.61
C ARG A 58 18.00 11.82 -5.99
N ILE A 59 18.94 12.44 -6.68
CA ILE A 59 20.25 11.86 -6.96
C ILE A 59 21.13 12.18 -5.73
N LEU A 60 21.54 11.14 -5.01
CA LEU A 60 22.55 11.21 -3.95
C LEU A 60 23.93 10.97 -4.57
#